data_AF-A0A5N8XLU0-F1
#
_entry.id   AF-A0A5N8XLU0-F1
#
_cell.length_a   1.000
_cell.length_b   1.000
_cell.length_c   1.000
_cell.angle_alpha   90.00
_cell.angle_beta   90.00
_cell.angle_gamma   90.00
#
_symmetry.space_group_name_H-M   'P 1'
#
loop_
_entity.id
_entity.type
_entity.pdbx_description
1 polymer ?
#
loop_
_entity_poly.entity_id
_entity_poly.type
_entity_poly.pdbx_seq_one_letter_code
_entity_poly.pdbx_strand_id
1 'polypeptide(L)'
;MNEPNLPPQSEALDIHLGLLRMSMTSEEYELLLGMVEPVLRALDSEESGPVSQDLDDEVADAVSQTVRDEAALVIATAVTGRVDNELIQIEIEGGEPVRVVTDPDTAADPERRKDIADCIRARYQEDEQLRGIAEASGLPTDL
;
A
#
# COMPACT_ATOMS: atom_id res chain seq x y z
N MET A 1 -21.85 -19.89 12.50
CA MET A 1 -21.03 -18.68 12.40
C MET A 1 -19.59 -19.13 12.43
N ASN A 2 -18.90 -19.08 11.29
CA ASN A 2 -17.45 -19.29 11.25
C ASN A 2 -16.85 -17.89 11.20
N GLU A 3 -16.27 -17.46 12.33
CA GLU A 3 -15.43 -16.28 12.36
C GLU A 3 -14.13 -16.64 11.62
N PRO A 4 -13.68 -15.83 10.64
CA PRO A 4 -12.42 -16.09 9.97
C PRO A 4 -11.29 -15.97 11.01
N ASN A 5 -10.65 -17.10 11.32
CA ASN A 5 -9.43 -17.13 12.11
C ASN A 5 -8.31 -16.55 11.25
N LEU A 6 -8.05 -15.25 11.42
CA LEU A 6 -6.80 -14.65 10.97
C LEU A 6 -5.63 -15.30 11.76
N PRO A 7 -4.46 -15.52 11.14
CA PRO A 7 -3.27 -16.08 11.80
C PRO A 7 -2.84 -15.22 13.01
N PRO A 8 -1.90 -15.66 13.87
CA PRO A 8 -1.35 -14.85 14.96
C PRO A 8 -0.45 -13.75 14.38
N GLN A 9 -1.05 -12.81 13.67
CA GLN A 9 -0.42 -11.63 13.12
C GLN A 9 -0.28 -10.64 14.28
N SER A 10 0.88 -9.99 14.38
CA SER A 10 1.32 -9.08 15.46
C SER A 10 0.18 -8.44 16.27
N GLU A 11 0.27 -8.41 17.60
CA GLU A 11 -0.68 -7.74 18.50
C GLU A 11 -1.08 -6.32 18.00
N ALA A 12 -0.16 -5.64 17.30
CA ALA A 12 -0.40 -4.39 16.60
C ALA A 12 -1.51 -4.44 15.54
N LEU A 13 -1.55 -5.49 14.71
CA LEU A 13 -2.55 -5.67 13.65
C LEU A 13 -3.93 -5.94 14.24
N ASP A 14 -4.01 -6.79 15.27
CA ASP A 14 -5.26 -7.06 15.98
C ASP A 14 -5.83 -5.78 16.61
N ILE A 15 -4.97 -4.97 17.21
CA ILE A 15 -5.35 -3.65 17.75
C ILE A 15 -5.86 -2.74 16.63
N HIS A 16 -5.14 -2.67 15.50
CA HIS A 16 -5.50 -1.78 14.39
C HIS A 16 -6.85 -2.18 13.76
N LEU A 17 -7.05 -3.46 13.46
CA LEU A 17 -8.34 -3.97 12.95
C LEU A 17 -9.47 -3.79 13.97
N GLY A 18 -9.17 -3.96 15.26
CA GLY A 18 -10.11 -3.69 16.34
C GLY A 18 -10.58 -2.24 16.39
N LEU A 19 -9.66 -1.28 16.19
CA LEU A 19 -9.98 0.15 16.11
C LEU A 19 -10.84 0.46 14.89
N LEU A 20 -10.48 -0.06 13.72
CA LEU A 20 -11.24 0.14 12.48
C LEU A 20 -12.66 -0.40 12.56
N ARG A 21 -12.84 -1.56 13.21
CA ARG A 21 -14.16 -2.14 13.45
C ARG A 21 -15.07 -1.24 14.31
N MET A 22 -14.49 -0.38 15.14
CA MET A 22 -15.23 0.56 15.98
C MET A 22 -15.46 1.91 15.31
N SER A 23 -14.57 2.34 14.40
CA SER A 23 -14.62 3.65 13.75
C SER A 23 -15.37 3.66 12.42
N MET A 24 -15.37 2.54 11.69
CA MET A 24 -15.96 2.43 10.35
C MET A 24 -17.34 1.77 10.36
N THR A 25 -18.09 1.98 9.27
CA THR A 25 -19.32 1.20 9.04
C THR A 25 -18.98 -0.25 8.69
N SER A 26 -19.93 -1.18 8.94
CA SER A 26 -19.70 -2.59 8.62
C SER A 26 -19.41 -2.83 7.13
N GLU A 27 -20.04 -2.08 6.22
CA GLU A 27 -19.79 -2.19 4.77
C GLU A 27 -18.36 -1.76 4.42
N GLU A 28 -17.88 -0.64 4.97
CA GLU A 28 -16.51 -0.17 4.75
C GLU A 28 -15.48 -1.13 5.34
N TYR A 29 -15.76 -1.70 6.52
CA TYR A 29 -14.88 -2.67 7.16
C TYR A 29 -14.78 -3.98 6.37
N GLU A 30 -15.89 -4.47 5.81
CA GLU A 30 -15.88 -5.64 4.93
C GLU A 30 -15.12 -5.39 3.62
N LEU A 31 -15.27 -4.21 3.03
CA LEU A 31 -14.49 -3.80 1.85
C LEU A 31 -12.99 -3.74 2.16
N LEU A 32 -12.62 -3.15 3.30
CA LEU A 32 -11.23 -3.10 3.75
C LEU A 32 -10.66 -4.51 3.90
N LEU A 33 -11.38 -5.40 4.60
CA LEU A 33 -10.95 -6.79 4.79
C LEU A 33 -10.72 -7.50 3.46
N GLY A 34 -11.61 -7.32 2.49
CA GLY A 34 -11.46 -7.90 1.15
C GLY A 34 -10.18 -7.46 0.43
N MET A 35 -9.70 -6.23 0.69
CA MET A 35 -8.46 -5.72 0.11
C MET A 35 -7.21 -6.22 0.85
N VAL A 36 -7.24 -6.28 2.18
CA VAL A 36 -6.04 -6.60 2.98
C VAL A 36 -5.84 -8.11 3.16
N GLU A 37 -6.91 -8.90 3.23
CA GLU A 37 -6.83 -10.35 3.42
C GLU A 37 -5.90 -11.08 2.43
N PRO A 38 -5.94 -10.82 1.10
CA PRO A 38 -5.03 -11.47 0.17
C PRO A 38 -3.57 -11.09 0.43
N VAL A 39 -3.29 -9.84 0.80
CA VAL A 39 -1.94 -9.36 1.09
C VAL A 39 -1.42 -9.95 2.40
N LEU A 40 -2.25 -9.95 3.45
CA LEU A 40 -1.90 -10.55 4.74
C LEU A 40 -1.63 -12.05 4.61
N ARG A 41 -2.38 -12.75 3.75
CA ARG A 41 -2.14 -14.17 3.42
C ARG A 41 -0.84 -14.37 2.65
N ALA A 42 -0.52 -13.46 1.72
CA ALA A 42 0.73 -13.47 0.97
C ALA A 42 1.95 -13.13 1.84
N LEU A 43 1.79 -12.33 2.89
CA LEU A 43 2.86 -12.05 3.87
C LEU A 43 3.14 -13.24 4.79
N ASP A 44 2.12 -14.05 5.09
CA ASP A 44 2.23 -15.26 5.92
C ASP A 44 2.82 -16.45 5.15
N SER A 45 2.52 -16.52 3.85
CA SER A 45 3.16 -17.48 2.93
C SER A 45 4.52 -16.91 2.55
N GLU A 46 5.63 -17.55 2.89
CA GLU A 46 7.02 -17.07 2.64
C GLU A 46 7.40 -16.84 1.13
N GLU A 47 6.43 -16.72 0.23
CA GLU A 47 6.61 -16.30 -1.17
C GLU A 47 6.81 -14.78 -1.23
N SER A 48 8.05 -14.35 -0.95
CA SER A 48 8.54 -12.99 -1.13
C SER A 48 8.65 -12.59 -2.62
N GLY A 49 7.53 -12.62 -3.34
CA GLY A 49 7.41 -12.02 -4.67
C GLY A 49 7.01 -10.54 -4.57
N PRO A 50 7.34 -9.70 -5.56
CA PRO A 50 6.76 -8.36 -5.64
C PRO A 50 5.25 -8.50 -5.73
N VAL A 51 4.53 -8.06 -4.70
CA VAL A 51 3.08 -7.91 -4.76
C VAL A 51 2.82 -6.68 -5.62
N SER A 52 2.70 -6.88 -6.93
CA SER A 52 2.10 -5.88 -7.82
C SER A 52 0.62 -5.81 -7.47
N GLN A 53 0.25 -4.81 -6.67
CA GLN A 53 -1.15 -4.41 -6.56
C GLN A 53 -1.50 -3.59 -7.80
N ASP A 54 -1.81 -4.28 -8.88
CA ASP A 54 -2.80 -3.78 -9.82
C ASP A 54 -4.15 -3.93 -9.11
N LEU A 55 -4.45 -2.97 -8.23
CA LEU A 55 -5.82 -2.74 -7.80
C LEU A 55 -6.59 -2.48 -9.10
N ASP A 56 -7.34 -3.47 -9.57
CA ASP A 56 -8.24 -3.35 -10.73
C ASP A 56 -8.89 -1.97 -10.64
N ASP A 57 -8.60 -1.09 -11.61
CA ASP A 57 -9.00 0.33 -11.60
C ASP A 57 -10.52 0.48 -11.41
N GLU A 58 -11.30 -0.54 -11.80
CA GLU A 58 -12.75 -0.63 -11.58
C GLU A 58 -13.16 -0.77 -10.10
N VAL A 59 -12.38 -1.45 -9.26
CA VAL A 59 -12.64 -1.56 -7.82
C VAL A 59 -12.09 -0.35 -7.08
N ALA A 60 -10.99 0.22 -7.59
CA ALA A 60 -10.45 1.47 -7.07
C ALA A 60 -11.52 2.57 -7.13
N ASP A 61 -12.22 2.76 -8.25
CA ASP A 61 -13.20 3.85 -8.37
C ASP A 61 -14.45 3.73 -7.47
N ALA A 62 -14.81 2.51 -7.04
CA ALA A 62 -15.97 2.26 -6.18
C ALA A 62 -15.68 2.40 -4.67
N VAL A 63 -14.41 2.29 -4.26
CA VAL A 63 -14.01 2.29 -2.85
C VAL A 63 -13.57 3.69 -2.43
N SER A 64 -14.12 4.23 -1.34
CA SER A 64 -13.72 5.54 -0.80
C SER A 64 -12.21 5.59 -0.52
N GLN A 65 -11.58 6.74 -0.78
CA GLN A 65 -10.15 6.94 -0.52
C GLN A 65 -9.80 6.62 0.94
N THR A 66 -10.70 6.91 1.88
CA THR A 66 -10.52 6.56 3.30
C THR A 66 -10.31 5.06 3.51
N VAL A 67 -11.08 4.20 2.85
CA VAL A 67 -10.94 2.74 3.01
C VAL A 67 -9.62 2.25 2.40
N ARG A 68 -9.18 2.86 1.30
CA ARG A 68 -7.88 2.56 0.66
C ARG A 68 -6.70 3.00 1.53
N ASP A 69 -6.77 4.18 2.11
CA ASP A 69 -5.73 4.70 3.01
C ASP A 69 -5.60 3.82 4.26
N GLU A 70 -6.72 3.42 4.86
CA GLU A 70 -6.73 2.49 6.01
C GLU A 70 -6.22 1.10 5.64
N ALA A 71 -6.55 0.58 4.45
CA ALA A 71 -6.01 -0.70 3.98
C ALA A 71 -4.49 -0.67 3.84
N ALA A 72 -3.92 0.44 3.33
CA ALA A 72 -2.48 0.62 3.26
C ALA A 72 -1.83 0.66 4.65
N LEU A 73 -2.47 1.32 5.63
CA LEU A 73 -2.01 1.36 7.02
C LEU A 73 -2.06 0.00 7.70
N VAL A 74 -3.09 -0.81 7.44
CA VAL A 74 -3.22 -2.18 7.95
C VAL A 74 -2.11 -3.07 7.39
N ILE A 75 -1.85 -3.00 6.08
CA ILE A 75 -0.75 -3.74 5.45
C ILE A 75 0.60 -3.30 6.04
N ALA A 76 0.83 -1.99 6.18
CA ALA A 76 2.05 -1.48 6.80
C ALA A 76 2.18 -1.94 8.25
N THR A 77 1.09 -1.98 9.01
CA THR A 77 1.06 -2.49 10.39
C THR A 77 1.45 -3.97 10.44
N ALA A 78 0.98 -4.78 9.49
CA ALA A 78 1.35 -6.18 9.39
C ALA A 78 2.83 -6.38 9.04
N VAL A 79 3.37 -5.56 8.12
CA VAL A 79 4.78 -5.64 7.69
C VAL A 79 5.75 -5.11 8.74
N THR A 80 5.40 -4.00 9.39
CA THR A 80 6.29 -3.28 10.32
C THR A 80 6.09 -3.66 11.79
N GLY A 81 4.93 -4.25 12.12
CA GLY A 81 4.51 -4.50 13.50
C GLY A 81 4.15 -3.22 14.28
N ARG A 82 3.98 -2.08 13.61
CA ARG A 82 3.73 -0.77 14.21
C ARG A 82 2.34 -0.25 13.87
N VAL A 83 1.62 0.26 14.86
CA VAL A 83 0.28 0.87 14.66
C VAL A 83 0.37 2.36 14.33
N ASP A 84 1.49 3.00 14.70
CA ASP A 84 1.72 4.45 14.56
C ASP A 84 2.24 4.86 13.17
N ASN A 85 2.06 4.01 12.16
CA ASN A 85 2.39 4.37 10.79
C ASN A 85 1.52 5.54 10.31
N GLU A 86 2.09 6.43 9.52
CA GLU A 86 1.42 7.58 8.95
C GLU A 86 1.42 7.50 7.42
N LEU A 87 0.28 7.86 6.83
CA LEU A 87 0.14 8.01 5.39
C LEU A 87 0.40 9.47 5.02
N ILE A 88 1.44 9.70 4.22
CA ILE A 88 1.81 11.02 3.72
C ILE A 88 1.65 11.07 2.20
N GLN A 89 1.17 12.20 1.70
CA GLN A 89 1.21 12.51 0.28
C GLN A 89 2.53 13.20 -0.07
N ILE A 90 3.20 12.70 -1.08
CA ILE A 90 4.44 13.26 -1.62
C ILE A 90 4.16 13.72 -3.05
N GLU A 91 4.28 15.03 -3.25
CA GLU A 91 4.19 15.64 -4.57
C GLU A 91 5.46 15.33 -5.35
N ILE A 92 5.32 14.78 -6.55
CA ILE A 92 6.43 14.49 -7.45
C ILE A 92 6.40 15.50 -8.59
N GLU A 93 7.53 16.20 -8.80
CA GLU A 93 7.65 17.14 -9.91
C GLU A 93 7.52 16.40 -11.25
N GLY A 94 6.43 16.66 -11.97
CA GLY A 94 6.18 16.10 -13.30
C GLY A 94 5.41 14.77 -13.31
N GLY A 95 4.90 14.32 -12.16
CA GLY A 95 4.07 13.11 -12.04
C GLY A 95 2.83 13.33 -11.19
N GLU A 96 2.05 12.26 -10.99
CA GLU A 96 0.94 12.26 -10.05
C GLU A 96 1.46 12.17 -8.60
N PRO A 97 0.75 12.77 -7.63
CA PRO A 97 1.14 12.69 -6.24
C PRO A 97 1.05 11.25 -5.72
N VAL A 98 2.11 10.80 -5.05
CA VAL A 98 2.21 9.42 -4.54
C VAL A 98 1.93 9.42 -3.04
N ARG A 99 1.05 8.52 -2.61
CA ARG A 99 0.80 8.25 -1.19
C ARG A 99 1.80 7.23 -0.68
N VAL A 100 2.48 7.55 0.40
CA VAL A 100 3.50 6.70 1.02
C VAL A 100 3.16 6.49 2.48
N VAL A 101 3.19 5.24 2.93
CA VAL A 101 3.08 4.89 4.35
C VAL A 101 4.48 4.82 4.95
N THR A 102 4.71 5.54 6.05
CA THR A 102 6.01 5.61 6.72
C THR A 102 5.85 5.80 8.22
N ASP A 103 6.94 5.62 8.97
CA ASP A 103 6.99 5.93 10.39
C ASP A 103 6.90 7.45 10.66
N PRO A 104 6.41 7.87 11.84
CA PRO A 104 6.11 9.27 12.13
C PRO A 104 7.36 10.17 12.15
N ASP A 105 8.53 9.63 12.53
CA ASP A 105 9.79 10.37 12.48
C ASP A 105 10.15 10.75 11.03
N THR A 106 9.96 9.82 10.09
CA THR A 106 10.17 10.07 8.66
C THR A 106 9.06 10.95 8.06
N ALA A 107 7.81 10.80 8.51
CA ALA A 107 6.71 11.65 8.06
C ALA A 107 6.90 13.13 8.43
N ALA A 108 7.46 13.39 9.61
CA ALA A 108 7.75 14.73 10.10
C ALA A 108 9.04 15.35 9.52
N ASP A 109 9.94 14.54 8.94
CA ASP A 109 11.24 14.98 8.43
C ASP A 109 11.17 15.39 6.94
N PRO A 110 11.30 16.69 6.61
CA PRO A 110 11.23 17.17 5.24
C PRO A 110 12.39 16.70 4.35
N GLU A 111 13.58 16.43 4.92
CA GLU A 111 14.72 15.92 4.15
C GLU A 111 14.45 14.48 3.73
N ARG A 112 13.96 13.63 4.64
CA ARG A 112 13.61 12.25 4.31
C ARG A 112 12.46 12.16 3.32
N ARG A 113 11.45 13.03 3.43
CA ARG A 113 10.37 13.11 2.44
C ARG A 113 10.89 13.45 1.05
N LYS A 114 11.89 14.33 0.97
CA LYS A 114 12.55 14.66 -0.29
C LYS A 114 13.35 13.46 -0.83
N ASP A 115 14.07 12.74 0.02
CA ASP A 115 14.80 11.53 -0.38
C ASP A 115 13.87 10.45 -0.94
N ILE A 116 12.67 10.29 -0.34
CA ILE A 116 11.63 9.39 -0.86
C ILE A 116 11.13 9.87 -2.23
N ALA A 117 10.84 11.17 -2.38
CA ALA A 117 10.42 11.75 -3.66
C ALA A 117 11.47 11.55 -4.75
N ASP A 118 12.75 11.74 -4.42
CA ASP A 118 13.88 11.57 -5.32
C ASP A 118 14.06 10.09 -5.71
N CYS A 119 13.92 9.16 -4.76
CA CYS A 119 13.91 7.72 -5.05
C CYS A 119 12.77 7.31 -5.99
N ILE A 120 11.56 7.80 -5.76
CA ILE A 120 10.40 7.48 -6.61
C ILE A 120 10.61 8.07 -8.02
N ARG A 121 11.10 9.31 -8.11
CA ARG A 121 11.42 9.93 -9.41
C ARG A 121 12.48 9.13 -10.18
N ALA A 122 13.52 8.65 -9.49
CA ALA A 122 14.55 7.83 -10.11
C ALA A 122 13.98 6.51 -10.67
N ARG A 123 13.07 5.86 -9.93
CA ARG A 123 12.33 4.68 -10.40
C ARG A 123 11.52 4.96 -11.66
N TYR A 124 10.72 6.04 -11.67
CA TYR A 124 9.97 6.43 -12.88
C TYR A 124 10.88 6.68 -14.08
N GLN A 125 12.05 7.28 -13.87
CA GLN A 125 13.02 7.51 -14.95
C GLN A 125 13.67 6.21 -15.44
N GLU A 126 13.90 5.23 -14.57
CA GLU A 126 14.36 3.90 -14.96
C GLU A 126 13.28 3.16 -15.76
N ASP A 127 12.03 3.17 -15.30
CA ASP A 127 10.93 2.50 -15.98
C ASP A 127 10.66 3.10 -17.36
N GLU A 128 10.69 4.43 -17.51
CA GLU A 128 10.55 5.09 -18.82
C GLU A 128 11.73 4.77 -19.74
N GLN A 129 12.95 4.66 -19.22
CA GLN A 129 14.10 4.22 -20.00
C GLN A 129 13.96 2.75 -20.45
N LEU A 130 13.51 1.87 -19.56
CA LEU A 130 13.25 0.48 -19.88
C LEU A 130 12.14 0.37 -20.94
N ARG A 131 11.07 1.15 -20.83
CA ARG A 131 10.01 1.24 -21.84
C ARG A 131 10.56 1.71 -23.18
N GLY A 132 11.39 2.76 -23.20
CA GLY A 132 12.03 3.26 -24.41
C GLY A 132 12.99 2.25 -25.07
N ILE A 133 13.71 1.45 -24.28
CA ILE A 133 14.56 0.36 -24.79
C ILE A 133 13.71 -0.75 -25.39
N ALA A 134 12.61 -1.12 -24.73
CA ALA A 134 11.70 -2.15 -25.23
C ALA A 134 11.00 -1.71 -26.52
N GLU A 135 10.52 -0.46 -26.60
CA GLU A 135 9.97 0.14 -27.82
C GLU A 135 11.00 0.17 -28.97
N ALA A 136 12.23 0.60 -28.69
CA ALA A 136 13.31 0.62 -29.68
C ALA A 136 13.74 -0.78 -30.15
N SER A 137 13.53 -1.80 -29.31
CA SER A 137 13.90 -3.19 -29.57
C SER A 137 12.75 -4.02 -30.16
N GLY A 138 11.56 -3.43 -30.33
CA GLY A 138 10.37 -4.14 -30.79
C GLY A 138 9.87 -5.22 -29.82
N LEU A 139 10.23 -5.10 -28.54
CA LEU A 139 9.74 -5.97 -27.47
C LEU A 139 8.40 -5.41 -26.96
N PRO A 140 7.43 -6.27 -26.61
CA PRO A 140 6.18 -5.81 -26.02
C PRO A 140 6.46 -5.13 -24.69
N THR A 141 5.87 -3.95 -24.51
CA THR A 141 5.94 -3.10 -23.30
C THR A 141 4.74 -3.24 -22.37
N ASP A 142 3.77 -4.10 -22.72
CA ASP A 142 2.66 -4.49 -21.84
C ASP A 142 3.15 -5.53 -20.83
N LEU A 143 3.33 -5.09 -19.59
CA LEU A 143 3.38 -5.93 -18.39
C LEU A 143 2.45 -5.31 -17.36
#